data_AF-W9G582-F1
#
_entry.id   AF-W9G582-F1
#
_cell.length_a   1.000
_cell.length_b   1.000
_cell.length_c   1.000
_cell.angle_alpha   90.00
_cell.angle_beta   90.00
_cell.angle_gamma   90.00
#
_symmetry.space_group_name_H-M   'P 1'
#
loop_
_entity.id
_entity.type
_entity.pdbx_description
1 polymer ?
#
loop_
_entity_poly.entity_id
_entity_poly.type
_entity_poly.pdbx_seq_one_letter_code
_entity_poly.pdbx_strand_id
1 'polypeptide(L)'
;MTELEDPKVHSYRARRRRRSAITLVVLLAALAGAFYYAQSYWNASEPKPGPCTTETPTVALSPADVSINVYNATSRKGLALATSKVAVQRGFKIKAVGNDPKQATITQVAQIRYGPQGLEAAKVLAAQVPGSVLVKDGRGDDTVDLVVGNKWKAFGPVPKPVVTDALPPCPTTPVAS
;
A
#
# COMPACT_ATOMS: atom_id res chain seq x y z
N MET A 1 -95.47 9.01 35.16
CA MET A 1 -94.08 9.33 35.52
C MET A 1 -93.21 8.92 34.35
N THR A 2 -93.09 9.79 33.36
CA THR A 2 -92.23 9.60 32.19
C THR A 2 -91.62 10.96 31.90
N GLU A 3 -90.37 11.06 32.32
CA GLU A 3 -89.50 12.22 32.22
C GLU A 3 -89.26 12.56 30.75
N LEU A 4 -89.27 13.85 30.43
CA LEU A 4 -89.04 14.40 29.10
C LEU A 4 -87.52 14.43 28.83
N GLU A 5 -87.01 13.52 28.01
CA GLU A 5 -85.64 13.61 27.51
C GLU A 5 -85.56 14.46 26.23
N ASP A 6 -84.86 15.59 26.35
CA ASP A 6 -84.61 16.61 25.33
C ASP A 6 -83.74 16.06 24.17
N PRO A 7 -84.22 16.08 22.91
CA PRO A 7 -83.54 15.51 21.75
C PRO A 7 -82.31 16.31 21.26
N LYS A 8 -81.93 17.42 21.88
CA LYS A 8 -80.86 18.30 21.36
C LYS A 8 -79.43 17.86 21.67
N VAL A 9 -79.21 16.85 22.51
CA VAL A 9 -77.84 16.49 22.97
C VAL A 9 -77.07 15.61 21.96
N HIS A 10 -77.76 14.94 21.03
CA HIS A 10 -77.12 13.96 20.13
C HIS A 10 -76.46 14.55 18.88
N SER A 11 -76.87 15.75 18.42
CA SER A 11 -76.44 16.29 17.13
C SER A 11 -75.09 17.04 17.17
N TYR A 12 -74.58 17.41 18.36
CA TYR A 12 -73.26 18.07 18.47
C TYR A 12 -72.07 17.10 18.39
N ARG A 13 -72.28 15.79 18.63
CA ARG A 13 -71.21 14.78 18.70
C ARG A 13 -70.71 14.32 17.32
N ALA A 14 -71.52 14.42 16.27
CA ALA A 14 -71.19 13.90 14.94
C ALA A 14 -70.19 14.77 14.16
N ARG A 15 -70.31 16.10 14.21
CA ARG A 15 -69.38 17.03 13.52
C ARG A 15 -67.98 17.05 14.13
N ARG A 16 -67.89 16.93 15.46
CA ARG A 16 -66.61 16.86 16.18
C ARG A 16 -65.85 15.58 15.84
N ARG A 17 -66.54 14.44 15.75
CA ARG A 17 -65.97 13.15 15.29
C ARG A 17 -65.46 13.19 13.85
N ARG A 18 -66.17 13.88 12.93
CA ARG A 18 -65.71 14.04 11.53
C ARG A 18 -64.44 14.90 11.44
N ARG A 19 -64.36 15.99 12.20
CA ARG A 19 -63.14 16.83 12.26
C ARG A 19 -61.97 16.07 12.89
N SER A 20 -62.22 15.32 13.97
CA SER A 20 -61.22 14.45 14.60
C SER A 20 -60.75 13.32 13.67
N ALA A 21 -61.65 12.74 12.87
CA ALA A 21 -61.29 11.73 11.88
C ALA A 21 -60.43 12.31 10.75
N ILE A 22 -60.75 13.52 10.26
CA ILE A 22 -59.92 14.20 9.24
C ILE A 22 -58.54 14.55 9.79
N THR A 23 -58.45 15.08 11.02
CA THR A 23 -57.15 15.36 11.64
C THR A 23 -56.34 14.09 11.88
N LEU A 24 -56.99 12.98 12.23
CA LEU A 24 -56.31 11.68 12.37
C LEU A 24 -55.78 11.17 11.02
N VAL A 25 -56.56 11.29 9.94
CA VAL A 25 -56.10 10.91 8.60
C VAL A 25 -54.93 11.77 8.13
N VAL A 26 -54.98 13.08 8.35
CA VAL A 26 -53.87 14.00 8.00
C VAL A 26 -52.63 13.69 8.83
N LEU A 27 -52.78 13.43 10.14
CA LEU A 27 -51.67 13.00 11.00
C LEU A 27 -51.06 11.68 10.52
N LEU A 28 -51.88 10.69 10.18
CA LEU A 28 -51.39 9.40 9.67
C LEU A 28 -50.68 9.55 8.32
N ALA A 29 -51.19 10.40 7.42
CA ALA A 29 -50.52 10.68 6.14
C ALA A 29 -49.18 11.41 6.34
N ALA A 30 -49.11 12.36 7.28
CA ALA A 30 -47.86 13.04 7.63
C ALA A 30 -46.84 12.07 8.25
N LEU A 31 -47.29 11.16 9.12
CA LEU A 31 -46.43 10.11 9.70
C LEU A 31 -45.93 9.12 8.64
N ALA A 32 -46.79 8.72 7.70
CA ALA A 32 -46.39 7.84 6.59
C ALA A 32 -45.37 8.53 5.66
N GLY A 33 -45.55 9.82 5.36
CA GLY A 33 -44.60 10.62 4.60
C GLY A 33 -43.25 10.76 5.31
N ALA A 34 -43.26 11.01 6.62
CA ALA A 34 -42.05 11.06 7.43
C ALA A 34 -41.35 9.69 7.50
N PHE A 35 -42.10 8.60 7.60
CA PHE A 35 -41.56 7.23 7.57
C PHE A 35 -40.92 6.89 6.22
N TYR A 36 -41.56 7.24 5.11
CA TYR A 36 -41.01 7.08 3.77
C TYR A 36 -39.72 7.90 3.59
N TYR A 37 -39.70 9.14 4.05
CA TYR A 37 -38.51 9.99 4.05
C TYR A 37 -37.40 9.40 4.94
N ALA A 38 -37.74 8.85 6.10
CA ALA A 38 -36.78 8.19 7.00
C ALA A 38 -36.18 6.90 6.40
N GLN A 39 -36.95 6.10 5.64
CA GLN A 39 -36.40 4.93 4.94
C GLN A 39 -35.26 5.28 3.97
N SER A 40 -35.27 6.48 3.38
CA SER A 40 -34.17 6.92 2.50
C SER A 40 -32.82 7.05 3.21
N TYR A 41 -32.81 7.29 4.53
CA TYR A 41 -31.59 7.31 5.35
C TYR A 41 -31.05 5.89 5.61
N TRP A 42 -31.90 4.87 5.65
CA TRP A 42 -31.46 3.50 5.87
C TRP A 42 -30.83 2.90 4.61
N ASN A 43 -31.33 3.22 3.42
CA ASN A 43 -30.74 2.74 2.15
C ASN A 43 -29.39 3.40 1.81
N ALA A 44 -29.06 4.54 2.44
CA ALA A 44 -27.78 5.24 2.26
C ALA A 44 -26.63 4.65 3.09
N SER A 45 -26.89 3.59 3.88
CA SER A 45 -25.90 2.98 4.79
C SER A 45 -25.22 1.72 4.24
N GLU A 46 -25.41 1.37 2.96
CA GLU A 46 -24.70 0.22 2.38
C GLU A 46 -23.19 0.53 2.28
N PRO A 47 -22.33 -0.24 2.98
CA PRO A 47 -20.88 -0.05 2.90
C PRO A 47 -20.40 -0.41 1.49
N LYS A 48 -19.93 0.57 0.73
CA LYS A 48 -19.28 0.32 -0.56
C LYS A 48 -17.87 -0.23 -0.30
N PRO A 49 -17.50 -1.42 -0.81
CA PRO A 49 -16.13 -1.90 -0.73
C PRO A 49 -15.18 -0.86 -1.35
N GLY A 50 -14.15 -0.46 -0.59
CA GLY A 50 -13.08 0.37 -1.13
C GLY A 50 -12.32 -0.39 -2.22
N PRO A 51 -11.74 0.30 -3.23
CA PRO A 51 -10.89 -0.35 -4.22
C PRO A 51 -9.62 -0.88 -3.54
N CYS A 52 -9.49 -2.20 -3.43
CA CYS A 52 -8.24 -2.84 -3.04
C CYS A 52 -7.40 -3.08 -4.30
N THR A 53 -6.25 -2.41 -4.40
CA THR A 53 -5.23 -2.80 -5.36
C THR A 53 -4.48 -3.99 -4.76
N THR A 54 -4.72 -5.19 -5.28
CA THR A 54 -3.84 -6.33 -5.01
C THR A 54 -2.51 -6.05 -5.70
N GLU A 55 -1.51 -5.56 -4.96
CA GLU A 55 -0.13 -5.61 -5.45
C GLU A 55 0.23 -7.08 -5.61
N THR A 56 0.44 -7.51 -6.84
CA THR A 56 0.96 -8.85 -7.11
C THR A 56 2.32 -8.91 -6.42
N PRO A 57 2.59 -9.89 -5.54
CA PRO A 57 3.91 -10.04 -4.96
C PRO A 57 4.90 -10.25 -6.10
N THR A 58 5.65 -9.22 -6.44
CA THR A 58 6.75 -9.31 -7.39
C THR A 58 7.71 -10.35 -6.82
N VAL A 59 7.90 -11.46 -7.52
CA VAL A 59 8.87 -12.48 -7.16
C VAL A 59 10.20 -11.75 -6.94
N ALA A 60 10.63 -11.69 -5.67
CA ALA A 60 11.84 -10.98 -5.32
C ALA A 60 13.03 -11.66 -6.01
N LEU A 61 13.73 -10.91 -6.87
CA LEU A 61 14.95 -11.39 -7.51
C LEU A 61 15.93 -11.89 -6.45
N SER A 62 16.43 -13.11 -6.64
CA SER A 62 17.45 -13.66 -5.75
C SER A 62 18.83 -13.08 -6.13
N PRO A 63 19.81 -13.03 -5.21
CA PRO A 63 21.17 -12.63 -5.57
C PRO A 63 21.77 -13.45 -6.74
N ALA A 64 21.36 -14.71 -6.88
CA ALA A 64 21.80 -15.60 -7.96
C ALA A 64 21.32 -15.16 -9.36
N ASP A 65 20.28 -14.34 -9.43
CA ASP A 65 19.75 -13.81 -10.69
C ASP A 65 20.43 -12.50 -11.08
N VAL A 66 21.19 -11.90 -10.17
CA VAL A 66 21.74 -10.55 -10.32
C VAL A 66 23.18 -10.59 -10.83
N SER A 67 23.38 -10.02 -12.02
CA SER A 67 24.69 -9.85 -12.64
C SER A 67 25.30 -8.50 -12.28
N ILE A 68 26.49 -8.51 -11.68
CA ILE A 68 27.18 -7.30 -11.24
C ILE A 68 28.61 -7.17 -11.78
N ASN A 69 29.02 -5.93 -12.01
CA ASN A 69 30.43 -5.55 -12.14
C ASN A 69 30.89 -4.93 -10.83
N VAL A 70 32.15 -5.17 -10.43
CA VAL A 70 32.71 -4.60 -9.20
C VAL A 70 33.88 -3.68 -9.56
N TYR A 71 33.69 -2.39 -9.30
CA TYR A 71 34.68 -1.36 -9.62
C TYR A 71 35.22 -0.70 -8.36
N ASN A 72 36.53 -0.46 -8.35
CA ASN A 72 37.21 0.30 -7.31
C ASN A 72 37.32 1.77 -7.71
N ALA A 73 36.68 2.66 -6.95
CA ALA A 73 36.79 4.11 -7.08
C ALA A 73 37.67 4.73 -5.97
N THR A 74 38.57 3.94 -5.38
CA THR A 74 39.48 4.35 -4.31
C THR A 74 40.94 4.09 -4.67
N SER A 75 41.88 4.63 -3.89
CA SER A 75 43.31 4.34 -4.01
C SER A 75 43.73 2.98 -3.43
N ARG A 76 42.82 2.24 -2.79
CA ARG A 76 43.12 0.97 -2.11
C ARG A 76 43.30 -0.16 -3.14
N LYS A 77 44.51 -0.70 -3.25
CA LYS A 77 44.80 -1.79 -4.19
C LYS A 77 44.06 -3.08 -3.81
N GLY A 78 43.57 -3.81 -4.83
CA GLY A 78 42.91 -5.10 -4.66
C GLY A 78 41.49 -5.06 -4.07
N LEU A 79 40.93 -3.87 -3.79
CA LEU A 79 39.64 -3.73 -3.12
C LEU A 79 38.48 -4.32 -3.95
N ALA A 80 38.46 -4.08 -5.25
CA ALA A 80 37.44 -4.65 -6.14
C ALA A 80 37.48 -6.19 -6.14
N LEU A 81 38.68 -6.79 -6.21
CA LEU A 81 38.85 -8.24 -6.19
C LEU A 81 38.45 -8.85 -4.84
N ALA A 82 38.77 -8.20 -3.73
CA ALA A 82 38.32 -8.65 -2.41
C ALA A 82 36.80 -8.56 -2.29
N THR A 83 36.21 -7.48 -2.78
CA THR A 83 34.76 -7.24 -2.76
C THR A 83 34.02 -8.22 -3.65
N SER A 84 34.55 -8.55 -4.84
CA SER A 84 33.91 -9.51 -5.76
C SER A 84 33.86 -10.91 -5.18
N LYS A 85 34.91 -11.35 -4.45
CA LYS A 85 34.89 -12.64 -3.75
C LYS A 85 33.76 -12.72 -2.73
N VAL A 86 33.57 -11.65 -1.95
CA VAL A 86 32.45 -11.60 -0.99
C VAL A 86 31.11 -11.58 -1.72
N ALA A 87 31.00 -10.82 -2.82
CA ALA A 87 29.77 -10.79 -3.62
C ALA A 87 29.41 -12.18 -4.18
N VAL A 88 30.39 -12.97 -4.64
CA VAL A 88 30.17 -14.38 -5.04
C VAL A 88 29.67 -15.21 -3.86
N GLN A 89 30.25 -15.06 -2.67
CA GLN A 89 29.76 -15.74 -1.47
C GLN A 89 28.33 -15.33 -1.08
N ARG A 90 27.90 -14.13 -1.45
CA ARG A 90 26.52 -13.66 -1.30
C ARG A 90 25.58 -14.11 -2.42
N GLY A 91 26.08 -14.87 -3.39
CA GLY A 91 25.33 -15.47 -4.48
C GLY A 91 25.30 -14.64 -5.76
N PHE A 92 25.95 -13.48 -5.83
CA PHE A 92 25.92 -12.63 -7.03
C PHE A 92 26.76 -13.20 -8.17
N LYS A 93 26.30 -13.00 -9.42
CA LYS A 93 27.06 -13.33 -10.63
C LYS A 93 28.00 -12.17 -10.97
N ILE A 94 29.30 -12.42 -10.98
CA ILE A 94 30.30 -11.40 -11.33
C ILE A 94 30.59 -11.44 -12.83
N LYS A 95 30.36 -10.32 -13.52
CA LYS A 95 30.71 -10.14 -14.94
C LYS A 95 32.09 -9.51 -15.12
N ALA A 96 32.40 -8.45 -14.38
CA ALA A 96 33.69 -7.77 -14.46
C ALA A 96 34.20 -7.29 -13.09
N VAL A 97 35.52 -7.18 -12.96
CA VAL A 97 36.20 -6.65 -11.78
C VAL A 97 37.33 -5.73 -12.23
N GLY A 98 37.39 -4.51 -11.70
CA GLY A 98 38.44 -3.56 -12.09
C GLY A 98 38.44 -2.26 -11.31
N ASN A 99 39.15 -1.26 -11.83
CA ASN A 99 39.03 0.12 -11.38
C ASN A 99 37.87 0.81 -12.09
N ASP A 100 37.26 1.82 -11.46
CA ASP A 100 36.16 2.56 -12.07
C ASP A 100 36.61 3.23 -13.38
N PRO A 101 36.04 2.88 -14.55
CA PRO A 101 36.40 3.51 -15.82
C PRO A 101 36.06 5.00 -15.85
N LYS A 102 35.11 5.46 -15.03
CA LYS A 102 34.76 6.88 -14.93
C LYS A 102 35.75 7.66 -14.04
N GLN A 103 36.68 6.98 -13.37
CA GLN A 103 37.65 7.55 -12.43
C GLN A 103 37.01 8.52 -11.42
N ALA A 104 35.76 8.25 -11.03
CA ALA A 104 34.99 9.13 -10.17
C ALA A 104 35.44 8.97 -8.71
N THR A 105 35.52 10.06 -7.96
CA THR A 105 35.78 9.99 -6.51
C THR A 105 34.47 9.77 -5.78
N ILE A 106 34.27 8.56 -5.25
CA ILE A 106 33.06 8.21 -4.48
C ILE A 106 33.32 8.42 -2.98
N THR A 107 32.70 9.45 -2.42
CA THR A 107 32.83 9.80 -0.99
C THR A 107 31.90 8.99 -0.08
N GLN A 108 30.87 8.35 -0.66
CA GLN A 108 29.98 7.43 0.04
C GLN A 108 30.60 6.04 0.25
N VAL A 109 29.82 5.11 0.81
CA VAL A 109 30.21 3.71 0.96
C VAL A 109 30.37 3.06 -0.41
N ALA A 110 29.36 3.20 -1.27
CA ALA A 110 29.39 2.76 -2.66
C ALA A 110 28.36 3.52 -3.48
N GLN A 111 28.55 3.50 -4.80
CA GLN A 111 27.57 3.92 -5.78
C GLN A 111 27.14 2.70 -6.59
N ILE A 112 25.85 2.45 -6.68
CA ILE A 112 25.28 1.36 -7.46
C ILE A 112 24.73 1.96 -8.75
N ARG A 113 25.39 1.69 -9.89
CA ARG A 113 24.99 2.24 -11.19
C ARG A 113 24.18 1.21 -11.98
N TYR A 114 23.03 1.61 -12.50
CA TYR A 114 22.09 0.68 -13.15
C TYR A 114 21.33 1.36 -14.29
N GLY A 115 20.95 0.55 -15.29
CA GLY A 115 20.03 0.95 -16.36
C GLY A 115 18.57 0.66 -16.00
N PRO A 116 17.61 1.06 -16.86
CA PRO A 116 16.18 0.81 -16.62
C PRO A 116 15.84 -0.66 -16.35
N GLN A 117 16.50 -1.61 -17.02
CA GLN A 117 16.27 -3.06 -16.86
C GLN A 117 16.90 -3.61 -15.56
N GLY A 118 17.96 -2.96 -15.05
CA GLY A 118 18.69 -3.39 -13.86
C GLY A 118 18.17 -2.81 -12.54
N LEU A 119 17.02 -2.12 -12.52
CA LEU A 119 16.50 -1.45 -11.32
C LEU A 119 16.27 -2.41 -10.16
N GLU A 120 15.61 -3.54 -10.40
CA GLU A 120 15.30 -4.50 -9.34
C GLU A 120 16.58 -5.21 -8.85
N ALA A 121 17.49 -5.55 -9.76
CA ALA A 121 18.81 -6.06 -9.44
C ALA A 121 19.62 -5.08 -8.56
N ALA A 122 19.52 -3.77 -8.86
CA ALA A 122 20.18 -2.73 -8.08
C ALA A 122 19.60 -2.60 -6.67
N LYS A 123 18.28 -2.78 -6.49
CA LYS A 123 17.64 -2.81 -5.16
C LYS A 123 18.11 -4.00 -4.33
N VAL A 124 18.21 -5.19 -4.93
CA VAL A 124 18.72 -6.39 -4.25
C VAL A 124 20.16 -6.17 -3.78
N LEU A 125 21.01 -5.58 -4.62
CA LEU A 125 22.38 -5.24 -4.24
C LEU A 125 22.43 -4.16 -3.16
N ALA A 126 21.61 -3.11 -3.27
CA ALA A 126 21.54 -2.02 -2.29
C ALA A 126 21.14 -2.52 -0.90
N ALA A 127 20.24 -3.51 -0.83
CA ALA A 127 19.85 -4.14 0.43
C ALA A 127 21.03 -4.83 1.15
N GLN A 128 22.03 -5.30 0.41
CA GLN A 128 23.26 -5.89 0.99
C GLN A 128 24.36 -4.85 1.25
N VAL A 129 24.22 -3.63 0.76
CA VAL A 129 25.22 -2.56 0.86
C VAL A 129 24.61 -1.33 1.53
N PRO A 130 24.52 -1.31 2.88
CA PRO A 130 23.96 -0.17 3.60
C PRO A 130 24.81 1.09 3.36
N GLY A 131 24.14 2.21 3.09
CA GLY A 131 24.80 3.48 2.76
C GLY A 131 25.29 3.58 1.31
N SER A 132 24.89 2.64 0.44
CA SER A 132 25.05 2.80 -1.00
C SER A 132 24.08 3.83 -1.58
N VAL A 133 24.48 4.47 -2.67
CA VAL A 133 23.63 5.39 -3.44
C VAL A 133 23.30 4.79 -4.80
N LEU A 134 22.02 4.67 -5.09
CA LEU A 134 21.50 4.21 -6.38
C LEU A 134 21.60 5.34 -7.41
N VAL A 135 22.28 5.09 -8.52
CA VAL A 135 22.41 6.04 -9.63
C VAL A 135 22.00 5.39 -10.93
N LYS A 136 20.96 5.95 -11.53
CA LYS A 136 20.51 5.54 -12.85
C LYS A 136 21.51 6.05 -13.89
N ASP A 137 21.93 5.18 -14.80
CA ASP A 137 22.68 5.55 -15.98
C ASP A 137 21.95 5.16 -17.27
N GLY A 138 22.54 5.51 -18.41
CA GLY A 138 21.94 5.34 -19.73
C GLY A 138 22.15 3.95 -20.35
N ARG A 139 22.59 2.93 -19.59
CA ARG A 139 22.80 1.59 -20.16
C ARG A 139 21.46 0.91 -20.48
N GLY A 140 21.48 0.07 -21.52
CA GLY A 140 20.30 -0.70 -21.96
C GLY A 140 20.18 -2.09 -21.35
N ASP A 141 21.22 -2.59 -20.69
CA ASP A 141 21.25 -3.95 -20.13
C ASP A 141 20.76 -4.01 -18.66
N ASP A 142 20.67 -5.25 -18.16
CA ASP A 142 20.27 -5.59 -16.79
C ASP A 142 21.43 -5.57 -15.78
N THR A 143 22.63 -5.18 -16.23
CA THR A 143 23.85 -5.34 -15.44
C THR A 143 24.06 -4.16 -14.51
N VAL A 144 24.44 -4.45 -13.27
CA VAL A 144 24.58 -3.43 -12.22
C VAL A 144 26.05 -3.26 -11.85
N ASP A 145 26.53 -2.02 -11.75
CA ASP A 145 27.88 -1.76 -11.28
C ASP A 145 27.89 -1.44 -9.79
N LEU A 146 28.63 -2.21 -9.00
CA LEU A 146 29.02 -1.88 -7.65
C LEU A 146 30.31 -1.06 -7.69
N VAL A 147 30.20 0.26 -7.56
CA VAL A 147 31.34 1.15 -7.50
C VAL A 147 31.69 1.45 -6.04
N VAL A 148 32.78 0.84 -5.58
CA VAL A 148 33.22 0.87 -4.19
C VAL A 148 33.88 2.20 -3.88
N GLY A 149 33.38 2.90 -2.87
CA GLY A 149 33.85 4.23 -2.46
C GLY A 149 34.75 4.23 -1.23
N ASN A 150 35.23 5.42 -0.86
CA ASN A 150 36.25 5.59 0.17
C ASN A 150 35.78 5.16 1.57
N LYS A 151 34.47 5.22 1.84
CA LYS A 151 33.90 4.78 3.13
C LYS A 151 33.59 3.28 3.17
N TRP A 152 33.92 2.53 2.11
CA TRP A 152 33.67 1.09 2.06
C TRP A 152 34.47 0.33 3.11
N LYS A 153 33.77 -0.51 3.87
CA LYS A 153 34.38 -1.43 4.83
C LYS A 153 34.09 -2.88 4.42
N ALA A 154 32.81 -3.22 4.33
CA ALA A 154 32.33 -4.54 3.94
C ALA A 154 30.87 -4.45 3.47
N PHE A 155 30.35 -5.56 2.95
CA PHE A 155 28.91 -5.77 2.83
C PHE A 155 28.25 -5.70 4.20
N GLY A 156 26.97 -5.32 4.21
CA GLY A 156 26.14 -5.36 5.40
C GLY A 156 25.84 -6.78 5.88
N PRO A 157 25.06 -6.89 6.97
CA PRO A 157 24.49 -8.16 7.41
C PRO A 157 23.81 -8.87 6.24
N VAL A 158 23.93 -10.19 6.18
CA VAL A 158 23.17 -10.98 5.18
C VAL A 158 21.69 -10.72 5.44
N PRO A 159 20.92 -10.22 4.45
CA PRO A 159 19.48 -10.09 4.61
C PRO A 159 18.92 -11.47 4.92
N LYS A 160 18.22 -11.61 6.05
CA LYS A 160 17.48 -12.83 6.33
C LYS A 160 16.44 -12.98 5.22
N PRO A 161 16.18 -14.21 4.71
CA PRO A 161 15.05 -14.44 3.83
C PRO A 161 13.83 -13.90 4.56
N VAL A 162 13.27 -12.80 4.06
CA VAL A 162 11.95 -12.38 4.48
C VAL A 162 11.06 -13.40 3.79
N VAL A 163 10.72 -14.46 4.53
CA VAL A 163 9.52 -15.22 4.18
C VAL A 163 8.44 -14.15 4.24
N THR A 164 7.99 -13.69 3.08
CA THR A 164 6.78 -12.90 3.01
C THR A 164 5.69 -13.87 3.44
N ASP A 165 5.48 -13.97 4.75
CA ASP A 165 4.21 -14.44 5.28
C ASP A 165 3.16 -13.71 4.47
N ALA A 166 2.28 -14.50 3.85
CA ALA A 166 1.21 -14.01 3.00
C ALA A 166 0.66 -12.73 3.63
N LEU A 167 0.68 -11.63 2.85
CA LEU A 167 0.10 -10.36 3.27
C LEU A 167 -1.24 -10.66 3.98
N PRO A 168 -1.51 -10.07 5.15
CA PRO A 168 -2.76 -10.34 5.84
C PRO A 168 -3.91 -10.10 4.86
N PRO A 169 -4.89 -11.03 4.76
CA PRO A 169 -6.07 -10.78 3.97
C PRO A 169 -6.67 -9.45 4.43
N CYS A 170 -7.21 -8.68 3.47
CA CYS A 170 -7.74 -7.34 3.72
C CYS A 170 -8.57 -7.30 5.02
N PRO A 171 -8.43 -6.25 5.86
CA PRO A 171 -9.18 -6.17 7.09
C PRO A 171 -10.68 -6.09 6.77
N THR A 172 -11.42 -7.17 7.02
CA THR A 172 -12.86 -7.13 7.20
C THR A 172 -13.13 -6.57 8.59
N THR A 173 -13.55 -5.32 8.68
CA THR A 173 -14.03 -4.74 9.94
C THR A 173 -15.37 -5.41 10.28
N PRO A 174 -15.51 -6.13 11.41
CA PRO A 174 -16.83 -6.52 11.89
C PRO A 174 -17.53 -5.25 12.38
N VAL A 175 -18.70 -4.94 11.83
CA VAL A 175 -19.56 -3.91 12.40
C VAL A 175 -20.10 -4.48 13.72
N ALA A 176 -19.75 -3.84 14.84
CA ALA A 176 -20.14 -4.26 16.17
C ALA A 176 -21.68 -4.28 16.31
N SER A 177 -22.16 -5.34 16.97
CA SER A 177 -23.57 -5.71 17.18
C SER A 177 -24.45 -4.64 17.81
#